data_AF-A0A7S7M2S0-F1
#
_entry.id   AF-A0A7S7M2S0-F1
#
_cell.length_a   1.000
_cell.length_b   1.000
_cell.length_c   1.000
_cell.angle_alpha   90.00
_cell.angle_beta   90.00
_cell.angle_gamma   90.00
#
_symmetry.space_group_name_H-M   'P 1'
#
loop_
_entity.id
_entity.type
_entity.pdbx_description
1 polymer ?
#
loop_
_entity_poly.entity_id
_entity_poly.type
_entity_poly.pdbx_seq_one_letter_code
_entity_poly.pdbx_strand_id
1 'polypeptide(L)'
;MAIYTSNGKELLNVEYDDIVEINDTVDGMRVISKDVRGDEYAVFMLELNGNICCYVFDEVFVIGRVSGFETLNDAIQAWKNHEI
;
A
#
# COMPACT_ATOMS: atom_id res chain seq x y z
N MET A 1 5.86 -9.07 11.48
CA MET A 1 5.42 -7.67 11.40
C MET A 1 6.66 -6.84 11.18
N ALA A 2 6.89 -6.50 9.92
CA ALA A 2 7.95 -5.60 9.50
C ALA A 2 7.46 -4.15 9.60
N ILE A 3 8.43 -3.23 9.69
CA ILE A 3 8.18 -1.80 9.69
C ILE A 3 8.97 -1.22 8.54
N TYR A 4 8.25 -0.70 7.56
CA TYR A 4 8.77 -0.08 6.36
C TYR A 4 8.63 1.43 6.45
N THR A 5 9.62 2.13 5.88
CA THR A 5 9.58 3.58 5.68
C THR A 5 9.83 3.84 4.21
N SER A 6 9.08 4.75 3.61
CA SER A 6 9.27 5.18 2.24
C SER A 6 9.83 6.60 2.17
N ASN A 7 10.51 6.92 1.08
CA ASN A 7 10.82 8.32 0.72
C ASN A 7 9.73 8.95 -0.17
N GLY A 8 8.57 8.31 -0.29
CA GLY A 8 7.49 8.65 -1.22
C GLY A 8 7.68 8.14 -2.66
N LYS A 9 8.80 7.46 -2.95
CA LYS A 9 9.07 6.82 -4.25
C LYS A 9 9.42 5.34 -4.12
N GLU A 10 10.02 4.93 -3.01
CA GLU A 10 10.44 3.55 -2.76
C GLU A 10 10.49 3.27 -1.26
N LEU A 11 10.45 2.00 -0.88
CA LEU A 11 10.76 1.54 0.46
C LEU A 11 12.27 1.64 0.73
N LEU A 12 12.63 2.06 1.93
CA LEU A 12 14.01 2.29 2.35
C LEU A 12 14.52 1.17 3.23
N ASN A 13 15.80 0.84 3.11
CA ASN A 13 16.50 -0.18 3.91
C ASN A 13 15.85 -1.57 3.85
N VAL A 14 15.34 -1.94 2.67
CA VAL A 14 14.73 -3.23 2.37
C VAL A 14 15.51 -3.95 1.28
N GLU A 15 15.36 -5.26 1.18
CA GLU A 15 15.82 -6.03 0.02
C GLU A 15 14.91 -5.73 -1.18
N TYR A 16 15.46 -5.86 -2.39
CA TYR A 16 14.76 -5.48 -3.61
C TYR A 16 13.51 -6.34 -3.87
N ASP A 17 13.46 -7.54 -3.31
CA ASP A 17 12.36 -8.49 -3.38
C ASP A 17 11.50 -8.54 -2.11
N ASP A 18 11.67 -7.58 -1.19
CA ASP A 18 10.82 -7.47 0.00
C ASP A 18 9.39 -7.09 -0.41
N ILE A 19 8.43 -7.90 0.04
CA ILE A 19 6.99 -7.70 -0.23
C ILE A 19 6.30 -7.29 1.07
N VAL A 20 5.53 -6.20 1.01
CA VAL A 20 4.71 -5.75 2.13
C VAL A 20 3.58 -6.75 2.40
N GLU A 21 3.46 -7.22 3.64
CA GLU A 21 2.46 -8.19 4.05
C GLU A 21 1.36 -7.60 4.93
N ILE A 22 0.22 -8.30 5.01
CA ILE A 22 -0.88 -7.91 5.90
C ILE A 22 -0.39 -7.90 7.36
N ASN A 23 -0.78 -6.86 8.09
CA ASN A 23 -0.32 -6.49 9.44
C ASN A 23 1.05 -5.81 9.52
N ASP A 24 1.80 -5.68 8.43
CA ASP A 24 2.99 -4.82 8.46
C ASP A 24 2.61 -3.34 8.63
N THR A 25 3.62 -2.51 8.85
CA THR A 25 3.46 -1.06 8.95
C THR A 25 4.29 -0.40 7.87
N VAL A 26 3.71 0.49 7.06
CA VAL A 26 4.42 1.33 6.09
C VAL A 26 4.12 2.78 6.41
N ASP A 27 5.16 3.61 6.57
CA ASP A 27 5.02 5.04 6.91
C ASP A 27 4.13 5.30 8.15
N GLY A 28 4.15 4.37 9.11
CA GLY A 28 3.32 4.44 10.33
C GLY A 28 1.86 4.03 10.13
N MET A 29 1.47 3.58 8.94
CA MET A 29 0.12 3.11 8.61
C MET A 29 0.08 1.58 8.59
N ARG A 30 -0.94 1.00 9.21
CA ARG A 30 -1.06 -0.46 9.30
C ARG A 30 -1.65 -1.02 8.02
N VAL A 31 -1.01 -2.04 7.46
CA VAL A 31 -1.50 -2.79 6.31
C VAL A 31 -2.68 -3.66 6.74
N ILE A 32 -3.83 -3.42 6.13
CA ILE A 32 -5.09 -4.12 6.44
C ILE A 32 -5.51 -5.08 5.32
N SER A 33 -5.05 -4.85 4.09
CA SER A 33 -5.28 -5.73 2.95
C SER A 33 -4.20 -5.53 1.90
N LYS A 34 -4.05 -6.50 1.01
CA LYS A 34 -3.25 -6.38 -0.21
C LYS A 34 -3.93 -7.08 -1.37
N ASP A 35 -3.59 -6.69 -2.58
CA ASP A 35 -4.04 -7.33 -3.82
C ASP A 35 -2.92 -7.28 -4.87
N VAL A 36 -2.91 -8.23 -5.81
CA VAL A 36 -1.85 -8.34 -6.83
C VAL A 36 -2.47 -8.29 -8.22
N ARG A 37 -1.88 -7.49 -9.13
CA ARG A 37 -2.30 -7.36 -10.52
C ARG A 37 -1.07 -7.39 -11.44
N GLY A 38 -0.76 -8.57 -11.96
CA GLY A 38 0.46 -8.76 -12.75
C GLY A 38 1.68 -8.67 -11.86
N ASP A 39 2.62 -7.79 -12.22
CA ASP A 39 3.86 -7.55 -11.47
C ASP A 39 3.66 -6.48 -10.37
N GLU A 40 2.55 -5.73 -10.43
CA GLU A 40 2.21 -4.71 -9.44
C GLU A 40 1.39 -5.28 -8.29
N TYR A 41 1.54 -4.73 -7.10
CA TYR A 41 0.68 -5.04 -5.96
C TYR A 41 0.21 -3.79 -5.23
N ALA A 42 -1.08 -3.78 -4.89
CA ALA A 42 -1.73 -2.73 -4.11
C ALA A 42 -1.72 -3.10 -2.63
N VAL A 43 -1.32 -2.16 -1.80
CA VAL A 43 -1.27 -2.26 -0.34
C VAL A 43 -2.26 -1.25 0.24
N PHE A 44 -3.28 -1.78 0.92
CA PHE A 44 -4.32 -0.97 1.57
C PHE A 44 -3.99 -0.81 3.03
N MET A 45 -3.93 0.43 3.49
CA MET A 45 -3.46 0.76 4.83
C MET A 45 -4.42 1.69 5.55
N LEU A 46 -4.47 1.56 6.86
CA LEU A 46 -5.26 2.42 7.74
C LEU A 46 -4.43 3.63 8.18
N GLU A 47 -4.91 4.82 7.83
CA GLU A 47 -4.36 6.09 8.28
C GLU A 47 -4.75 6.39 9.74
N LEU A 48 -4.00 7.27 10.41
CA LEU A 48 -4.29 7.69 11.80
C LEU A 48 -5.64 8.40 11.97
N ASN A 49 -6.15 9.02 10.90
CA ASN A 49 -7.46 9.69 10.89
C ASN A 49 -8.64 8.72 10.70
N GLY A 50 -8.38 7.42 10.50
CA GLY A 50 -9.39 6.39 10.25
C GLY A 50 -9.73 6.14 8.77
N ASN A 51 -9.20 6.95 7.85
CA ASN A 51 -9.35 6.72 6.42
C ASN A 51 -8.41 5.62 5.93
N ILE A 52 -8.63 5.19 4.70
CA ILE A 52 -7.79 4.21 4.03
C ILE A 52 -7.02 4.87 2.91
N CYS A 53 -5.76 4.45 2.78
CA CYS A 53 -4.91 4.79 1.66
C CYS A 53 -4.49 3.51 0.93
N CYS A 54 -4.18 3.67 -0.35
CA CYS A 54 -3.70 2.62 -1.23
C CYS A 54 -2.36 3.07 -1.81
N TYR A 55 -1.32 2.27 -1.60
CA TYR A 55 -0.05 2.40 -2.32
C TYR A 55 0.02 1.28 -3.33
N VAL A 56 0.44 1.58 -4.55
CA VAL A 56 0.73 0.60 -5.59
C VAL A 56 2.23 0.49 -5.71
N PHE A 57 2.71 -0.74 -5.60
CA PHE A 57 4.11 -1.07 -5.66
C PHE A 57 4.42 -1.88 -6.91
N ASP A 58 5.57 -1.60 -7.51
CA ASP A 58 6.30 -2.51 -8.38
C ASP A 58 7.60 -2.84 -7.64
N GLU A 59 7.70 -4.08 -7.14
CA GLU A 59 8.74 -4.50 -6.19
C GLU A 59 8.76 -3.59 -4.94
N VAL A 60 9.84 -2.82 -4.74
CA VAL A 60 9.98 -1.86 -3.63
C VAL A 60 9.60 -0.43 -4.01
N PHE A 61 9.31 -0.16 -5.29
CA PHE A 61 9.02 1.18 -5.79
C PHE A 61 7.53 1.51 -5.67
N VAL A 62 7.23 2.67 -5.12
CA VAL A 62 5.87 3.24 -5.08
C VAL A 62 5.58 3.88 -6.45
N ILE A 63 4.75 3.22 -7.25
CA ILE A 63 4.34 3.70 -8.58
C ILE A 63 2.99 4.41 -8.58
N GLY A 64 2.18 4.23 -7.52
CA GLY A 64 0.89 4.87 -7.35
C GLY A 64 0.54 5.10 -5.89
N ARG A 65 -0.17 6.19 -5.60
CA ARG A 65 -0.68 6.49 -4.25
C ARG A 65 -1.99 7.26 -4.32
N VAL A 66 -3.00 6.75 -3.63
CA VAL A 66 -4.26 7.46 -3.40
C VAL A 66 -4.65 7.33 -1.93
N SER A 67 -5.11 8.43 -1.33
CA SER A 67 -5.50 8.50 0.08
C SER A 67 -6.90 9.10 0.23
N GLY A 68 -7.57 8.79 1.34
CA GLY A 68 -8.85 9.40 1.69
C GLY A 68 -10.08 8.55 1.35
N PHE A 69 -9.92 7.23 1.19
CA PHE A 69 -11.05 6.32 1.07
C PHE A 69 -11.75 6.19 2.44
N GLU A 70 -13.08 6.26 2.45
CA GLU A 70 -13.88 6.10 3.67
C GLU A 70 -13.91 4.64 4.14
N THR A 71 -13.92 3.68 3.19
CA THR A 71 -13.94 2.25 3.50
C THR A 71 -12.93 1.45 2.69
N LEU A 72 -12.58 0.26 3.20
CA LEU A 72 -11.66 -0.65 2.53
C LEU A 72 -12.24 -1.14 1.20
N ASN A 73 -13.55 -1.34 1.17
CA ASN A 73 -14.22 -1.77 -0.05
C ASN A 73 -14.09 -0.71 -1.14
N ASP A 74 -14.24 0.58 -0.82
CA ASP A 74 -14.11 1.67 -1.80
C ASP A 74 -12.70 1.70 -2.41
N ALA A 75 -11.66 1.57 -1.58
CA ALA A 75 -10.28 1.50 -2.03
C ALA A 75 -10.04 0.29 -2.95
N ILE A 76 -10.56 -0.88 -2.58
CA ILE A 76 -10.44 -2.11 -3.38
C ILE A 76 -11.19 -1.97 -4.72
N GLN A 77 -12.37 -1.34 -4.75
CA GLN A 77 -13.10 -1.12 -6.00
C GLN A 77 -12.34 -0.16 -6.92
N ALA A 78 -11.78 0.93 -6.39
CA ALA A 78 -10.96 1.87 -7.17
C ALA A 78 -9.75 1.17 -7.82
N TRP A 79 -9.05 0.31 -7.07
CA TRP A 79 -7.97 -0.52 -7.59
C TRP A 79 -8.43 -1.45 -8.73
N LYS A 80 -9.56 -2.17 -8.53
CA LYS A 80 -10.13 -3.08 -9.53
C LYS A 80 -10.63 -2.36 -10.79
N ASN A 81 -11.08 -1.12 -10.64
CA ASN A 81 -11.57 -0.29 -11.73
C ASN A 81 -10.45 0.44 -12.51
N HIS A 82 -9.18 0.24 -12.13
CA HIS A 82 -8.02 0.93 -12.74
C HIS A 82 -8.05 2.45 -12.56
N GLU A 83 -8.56 2.91 -11.41
CA GLU A 83 -8.62 4.32 -11.02
C GLU A 83 -7.43 4.74 -10.14
N ILE A 84 -6.50 3.81 -9.89
CA ILE A 84 -5.26 3.96 -9.11
C ILE A 84 -4.09 3.51 -9.98
#